data_AF-A1Y9H4-F1
#
_entry.id   AF-A1Y9H4-F1
#
_cell.length_a   1.000
_cell.length_b   1.000
_cell.length_c   1.000
_cell.angle_alpha   90.00
_cell.angle_beta   90.00
_cell.angle_gamma   90.00
#
_symmetry.space_group_name_H-M   'P 1'
#
loop_
_entity.id
_entity.type
_entity.pdbx_description
1 polymer ?
#
loop_
_entity_poly.entity_id
_entity_poly.type
_entity_poly.pdbx_seq_one_letter_code
_entity_poly.pdbx_strand_id
1 'polypeptide(L)'
;MARPDYILFDRNTKAIFWNLNRNAIQRMLDYDYLVGRSPSIVAIVAPTQSRKFEKFFYGTEEIMIPIYRSTTEAAEEHPDADVLVNFASFRTAYDVTIEAINLPTIRTIAITAEGIPERLARDMAARAKASGKWIIGPATVGGIAAGAFRIGNAGGTLENIVKSKLHRPGSCGLVTRSGGLFNELSNIIARNADGIVEGIAIGGDRFPGSDFLDHLMRFQKNPAVKYMIMLGEVGGELEYRVAEAIKRGDITKPVIAWCIGTIAKHFGGEVQFGHAGAKAGADRETADAKNRALKEAGAIVPESFNDFPEVIRSVYEDLKAKGEIGEIEEPEVPPIPEDYDKARKAGKVRRPTHFICTISDDRGEEATYCGVPISEVVEKGYSIADVIGLLWFKRKFPSWASQFIDMVLKIVADHGPAVSGAHNAKVTARAGKDLISSLVTGLLTIGPRFGGAIGGAAKYFKMAKEKGMDPFEFVEYMKKVEKKPIPGIGHRIKSTKNPDKRVELLKNFAKENFPSTELLNYALEVEKVTTSKKENLILNV
;
A
#
# COMPACT_ATOMS: atom_id res chain seq x y z
N MET A 1 15.27 -34.32 14.69
CA MET A 1 14.03 -35.04 15.07
C MET A 1 12.88 -34.38 14.34
N ALA A 2 11.92 -35.15 13.82
CA ALA A 2 10.73 -34.57 13.20
C ALA A 2 9.93 -33.74 14.23
N ARG A 3 9.38 -32.60 13.80
CA ARG A 3 8.54 -31.74 14.65
C ARG A 3 7.34 -32.56 15.15
N PRO A 4 7.05 -32.61 16.47
CA PRO A 4 5.88 -33.31 16.98
C PRO A 4 4.57 -32.84 16.34
N ASP A 5 3.60 -33.74 16.20
CA ASP A 5 2.30 -33.50 15.56
C ASP A 5 1.51 -32.35 16.21
N TYR A 6 1.65 -32.17 17.53
CA TYR A 6 0.99 -31.13 18.29
C TYR A 6 1.61 -29.73 18.13
N ILE A 7 2.85 -29.62 17.64
CA ILE A 7 3.52 -28.34 17.40
C ILE A 7 3.20 -27.89 15.97
N LEU A 8 2.43 -26.81 15.83
CA LEU A 8 2.22 -26.16 14.52
C LEU A 8 3.40 -25.29 14.12
N PHE A 9 3.94 -24.53 15.07
CA PHE A 9 5.02 -23.60 14.80
C PHE A 9 6.11 -23.69 15.87
N ASP A 10 7.36 -23.57 15.43
CA ASP A 10 8.54 -23.47 16.28
C ASP A 10 9.47 -22.37 15.76
N ARG A 11 10.63 -22.21 16.43
CA ARG A 11 11.63 -21.20 16.07
C ARG A 11 12.26 -21.40 14.69
N ASN A 12 12.06 -22.57 14.07
CA ASN A 12 12.60 -22.91 12.75
C ASN A 12 11.54 -22.85 11.64
N THR A 13 10.26 -22.69 11.97
CA THR A 13 9.16 -22.55 11.00
C THR A 13 9.48 -21.51 9.92
N LYS A 14 9.39 -21.89 8.65
CA LYS A 14 9.52 -20.99 7.51
C LYS A 14 8.21 -20.91 6.76
N ALA A 15 7.91 -19.73 6.23
CA ALA A 15 6.63 -19.44 5.62
C ALA A 15 6.78 -18.75 4.26
N ILE A 16 5.88 -19.13 3.36
CA ILE A 16 5.58 -18.42 2.14
C ILE A 16 4.43 -17.44 2.45
N PHE A 17 4.59 -16.19 2.03
CA PHE A 17 3.56 -15.16 2.23
C PHE A 17 2.86 -14.88 0.90
N TRP A 18 1.57 -15.22 0.79
CA TRP A 18 0.78 -14.97 -0.41
C TRP A 18 0.18 -13.56 -0.37
N ASN A 19 0.41 -12.77 -1.41
CA ASN A 19 0.16 -11.33 -1.54
C ASN A 19 1.24 -10.43 -0.92
N LEU A 20 1.59 -9.33 -1.60
CA LEU A 20 2.60 -8.40 -1.13
C LEU A 20 2.01 -7.38 -0.12
N ASN A 21 1.70 -7.86 1.09
CA ASN A 21 1.31 -7.01 2.20
C ASN A 21 2.54 -6.58 3.02
N ARG A 22 3.16 -5.45 2.62
CA ARG A 22 4.41 -4.96 3.24
C ARG A 22 4.34 -4.84 4.75
N ASN A 23 3.25 -4.30 5.29
CA ASN A 23 3.10 -4.09 6.74
C ASN A 23 3.00 -5.40 7.52
N ALA A 24 2.25 -6.39 7.00
CA ALA A 24 2.12 -7.69 7.66
C ALA A 24 3.44 -8.50 7.61
N ILE A 25 4.15 -8.45 6.47
CA ILE A 25 5.45 -9.10 6.33
C ILE A 25 6.47 -8.44 7.27
N GLN A 26 6.55 -7.10 7.28
CA GLN A 26 7.47 -6.39 8.18
C GLN A 26 7.17 -6.71 9.66
N ARG A 27 5.89 -6.80 10.05
CA ARG A 27 5.49 -7.19 11.42
C ARG A 27 5.93 -8.60 11.82
N MET A 28 6.01 -9.53 10.88
CA MET A 28 6.54 -10.87 11.13
C MET A 28 8.07 -10.80 11.30
N LEU A 29 8.78 -10.09 10.42
CA LEU A 29 10.23 -9.94 10.49
C LEU A 29 10.70 -9.19 11.76
N ASP A 30 9.95 -8.16 12.15
CA ASP A 30 10.17 -7.42 13.39
C ASP A 30 10.00 -8.33 14.61
N TYR A 31 8.98 -9.20 14.60
CA TYR A 31 8.78 -10.19 15.64
C TYR A 31 9.91 -11.23 15.64
N ASP A 32 10.34 -11.69 14.47
CA ASP A 32 11.44 -12.64 14.33
C ASP A 32 12.75 -12.08 14.91
N TYR A 33 13.05 -10.82 14.61
CA TYR A 33 14.20 -10.12 15.18
C TYR A 33 14.06 -9.96 16.70
N LEU A 34 12.89 -9.51 17.18
CA LEU A 34 12.60 -9.33 18.61
C LEU A 34 12.87 -10.59 19.42
N VAL A 35 12.52 -11.76 18.89
CA VAL A 35 12.68 -13.05 19.59
C VAL A 35 13.99 -13.76 19.23
N GLY A 36 14.90 -13.10 18.51
CA GLY A 36 16.24 -13.57 18.19
C GLY A 36 16.26 -14.79 17.26
N ARG A 37 15.38 -14.85 16.26
CA ARG A 37 15.33 -15.95 15.27
C ARG A 37 15.54 -15.45 13.85
N SER A 38 16.06 -16.30 12.97
CA SER A 38 16.15 -15.98 11.54
C SER A 38 14.77 -15.66 10.94
N PRO A 39 14.71 -14.84 9.87
CA PRO A 39 13.46 -14.47 9.19
C PRO A 39 12.55 -15.66 8.95
N SER A 40 11.29 -15.55 9.37
CA SER A 40 10.29 -16.59 9.17
C SER A 40 9.72 -16.58 7.76
N ILE A 41 9.72 -15.43 7.08
CA ILE A 41 9.31 -15.31 5.67
C ILE A 41 10.51 -15.57 4.76
N VAL A 42 10.39 -16.59 3.91
CA VAL A 42 11.43 -16.95 2.94
C VAL A 42 11.07 -16.56 1.51
N ALA A 43 9.77 -16.43 1.22
CA ALA A 43 9.27 -16.10 -0.11
C ALA A 43 7.95 -15.33 -0.06
N ILE A 44 7.72 -14.51 -1.08
CA ILE A 44 6.45 -13.80 -1.29
C ILE A 44 5.86 -14.25 -2.63
N VAL A 45 4.58 -14.60 -2.65
CA VAL A 45 3.86 -14.89 -3.89
C VAL A 45 3.02 -13.68 -4.25
N ALA A 46 3.34 -13.01 -5.34
CA ALA A 46 2.63 -11.82 -5.80
C ALA A 46 2.46 -11.86 -7.33
N PRO A 47 1.41 -12.53 -7.85
CA PRO A 47 1.28 -12.86 -9.27
C PRO A 47 1.30 -11.65 -10.22
N THR A 48 0.91 -10.47 -9.72
CA THR A 48 0.81 -9.22 -10.50
C THR A 48 2.11 -8.40 -10.48
N GLN A 49 3.12 -8.80 -9.72
CA GLN A 49 4.37 -8.06 -9.59
C GLN A 49 5.38 -8.47 -10.68
N SER A 50 6.07 -7.49 -11.25
CA SER A 50 7.14 -7.70 -12.23
C SER A 50 8.54 -7.81 -11.61
N ARG A 51 8.71 -7.30 -10.39
CA ARG A 51 9.96 -7.37 -9.61
C ARG A 51 10.21 -8.77 -9.08
N LYS A 52 11.50 -9.13 -8.97
CA LYS A 52 11.96 -10.44 -8.46
C LYS A 52 12.19 -10.48 -6.95
N PHE A 53 12.33 -9.34 -6.29
CA PHE A 53 12.58 -9.24 -4.86
C PHE A 53 11.90 -8.00 -4.29
N GLU A 54 11.63 -8.03 -2.99
CA GLU A 54 11.20 -6.88 -2.20
C GLU A 54 12.11 -6.66 -1.00
N LYS A 55 12.33 -5.39 -0.66
CA LYS A 55 13.19 -4.98 0.44
C LYS A 55 12.41 -4.81 1.74
N PHE A 56 12.94 -5.33 2.83
CA PHE A 56 12.40 -5.23 4.20
C PHE A 56 13.50 -4.93 5.21
N PHE A 57 13.11 -4.53 6.42
CA PHE A 57 14.03 -4.47 7.55
C PHE A 57 14.08 -5.81 8.30
N TYR A 58 15.24 -6.13 8.83
CA TYR A 58 15.45 -7.14 9.86
C TYR A 58 16.36 -6.53 10.93
N GLY A 59 15.74 -6.09 12.03
CA GLY A 59 16.39 -5.16 12.96
C GLY A 59 16.66 -3.82 12.29
N THR A 60 17.93 -3.44 12.16
CA THR A 60 18.35 -2.22 11.47
C THR A 60 18.94 -2.46 10.09
N GLU A 61 19.06 -3.72 9.67
CA GLU A 61 19.58 -4.10 8.37
C GLU A 61 18.47 -4.25 7.35
N GLU A 62 18.77 -3.96 6.08
CA GLU A 62 17.85 -4.21 4.98
C GLU A 62 18.13 -5.58 4.36
N ILE A 63 17.09 -6.42 4.27
CA ILE A 63 17.13 -7.74 3.62
C ILE A 63 16.23 -7.75 2.38
N MET A 64 16.50 -8.67 1.47
CA MET A 64 15.72 -8.89 0.25
C MET A 64 15.00 -10.23 0.34
N ILE A 65 13.69 -10.23 0.11
CA ILE A 65 12.87 -11.44 0.04
C ILE A 65 12.42 -11.68 -1.41
N PRO A 66 12.61 -12.88 -1.98
CA PRO A 66 12.22 -13.18 -3.35
C PRO A 66 10.70 -13.11 -3.54
N ILE A 67 10.30 -12.67 -4.74
CA ILE A 67 8.91 -12.63 -5.20
C ILE A 67 8.73 -13.65 -6.34
N TYR A 68 7.72 -14.49 -6.18
CA TYR A 68 7.30 -15.53 -7.12
C TYR A 68 5.91 -15.26 -7.68
N ARG A 69 5.57 -15.93 -8.77
CA ARG A 69 4.25 -15.78 -9.42
C ARG A 69 3.23 -16.81 -8.94
N SER A 70 3.66 -17.97 -8.45
CA SER A 70 2.78 -19.01 -7.91
C SER A 70 3.31 -19.56 -6.59
N THR A 71 2.41 -20.19 -5.83
CA THR A 71 2.77 -20.84 -4.56
C THR A 71 3.64 -22.07 -4.82
N THR A 72 3.36 -22.77 -5.91
CA THR A 72 4.13 -23.93 -6.37
C THR A 72 5.61 -23.56 -6.61
N GLU A 73 5.89 -22.52 -7.40
CA GLU A 73 7.26 -22.07 -7.71
C GLU A 73 8.01 -21.67 -6.41
N ALA A 74 7.34 -20.93 -5.53
CA ALA A 74 7.91 -20.54 -4.25
C ALA A 74 8.22 -21.76 -3.35
N ALA A 75 7.37 -22.78 -3.33
CA ALA A 75 7.56 -23.97 -2.53
C ALA A 75 8.62 -24.93 -3.08
N GLU A 76 8.84 -24.94 -4.40
CA GLU A 76 9.92 -25.68 -5.05
C GLU A 76 11.29 -25.08 -4.71
N GLU A 77 11.41 -23.75 -4.75
CA GLU A 77 12.65 -23.03 -4.43
C GLU A 77 12.92 -22.96 -2.91
N HIS A 78 11.88 -23.05 -2.09
CA HIS A 78 11.96 -23.01 -0.62
C HIS A 78 11.34 -24.25 0.01
N PRO A 79 11.99 -25.44 -0.12
CA PRO A 79 11.45 -26.69 0.39
C PRO A 79 11.39 -26.76 1.92
N ASP A 80 12.05 -25.84 2.62
CA ASP A 80 12.00 -25.68 4.07
C ASP A 80 10.77 -24.92 4.57
N ALA A 81 10.00 -24.28 3.67
CA ALA A 81 8.77 -23.60 4.01
C ALA A 81 7.61 -24.58 4.22
N ASP A 82 7.14 -24.66 5.47
CA ASP A 82 6.03 -25.54 5.85
C ASP A 82 4.73 -24.81 6.18
N VAL A 83 4.75 -23.48 6.08
CA VAL A 83 3.59 -22.61 6.34
C VAL A 83 3.27 -21.75 5.13
N LEU A 84 1.99 -21.64 4.80
CA LEU A 84 1.48 -20.62 3.89
C LEU A 84 0.65 -19.60 4.67
N VAL A 85 1.06 -18.33 4.60
CA VAL A 85 0.28 -17.21 5.12
C VAL A 85 -0.50 -16.59 3.96
N ASN A 86 -1.78 -16.92 3.85
CA ASN A 86 -2.63 -16.59 2.71
C ASN A 86 -3.40 -15.27 2.93
N PHE A 87 -2.86 -14.17 2.40
CA PHE A 87 -3.48 -12.83 2.36
C PHE A 87 -4.20 -12.55 1.03
N ALA A 88 -4.69 -13.59 0.35
CA ALA A 88 -5.57 -13.44 -0.79
C ALA A 88 -6.90 -12.77 -0.42
N SER A 89 -7.56 -12.14 -1.39
CA SER A 89 -8.96 -11.73 -1.21
C SER A 89 -9.88 -12.95 -1.11
N PHE A 90 -11.06 -12.81 -0.52
CA PHE A 90 -12.03 -13.92 -0.41
C PHE A 90 -12.37 -14.57 -1.76
N ARG A 91 -12.23 -13.84 -2.88
CA ARG A 91 -12.48 -14.30 -4.24
C ARG A 91 -11.41 -15.27 -4.76
N THR A 92 -10.23 -15.27 -4.17
CA THR A 92 -9.05 -16.01 -4.66
C THR A 92 -8.47 -16.94 -3.58
N ALA A 93 -8.80 -16.70 -2.32
CA ALA A 93 -8.29 -17.46 -1.18
C ALA A 93 -8.57 -18.96 -1.28
N TYR A 94 -9.71 -19.36 -1.86
CA TYR A 94 -10.03 -20.76 -2.11
C TYR A 94 -9.01 -21.42 -3.04
N ASP A 95 -8.81 -20.88 -4.25
CA ASP A 95 -7.92 -21.48 -5.25
C ASP A 95 -6.47 -21.59 -4.75
N VAL A 96 -5.99 -20.53 -4.07
CA VAL A 96 -4.66 -20.51 -3.43
C VAL A 96 -4.53 -21.59 -2.36
N THR A 97 -5.58 -21.79 -1.56
CA THR A 97 -5.58 -22.81 -0.51
C THR A 97 -5.61 -24.22 -1.10
N ILE A 98 -6.40 -24.45 -2.15
CA ILE A 98 -6.44 -25.74 -2.83
C ILE A 98 -5.09 -26.06 -3.49
N GLU A 99 -4.43 -25.09 -4.13
CA GLU A 99 -3.06 -25.23 -4.63
C GLU A 99 -2.12 -25.68 -3.49
N ALA A 100 -2.15 -24.96 -2.36
CA ALA A 100 -1.28 -25.22 -1.21
C ALA A 100 -1.53 -26.58 -0.52
N ILE A 101 -2.77 -27.06 -0.50
CA ILE A 101 -3.10 -28.39 0.03
C ILE A 101 -2.39 -29.48 -0.78
N ASN A 102 -2.17 -29.27 -2.08
CA ASN A 102 -1.49 -30.25 -2.93
C ASN A 102 0.05 -30.19 -2.85
N LEU A 103 0.64 -29.15 -2.24
CA LEU A 103 2.09 -29.00 -2.14
C LEU A 103 2.67 -29.83 -0.97
N PRO A 104 3.60 -30.77 -1.18
CA PRO A 104 4.05 -31.70 -0.14
C PRO A 104 4.75 -31.01 1.05
N THR A 105 5.38 -29.85 0.83
CA THR A 105 6.12 -29.11 1.85
C THR A 105 5.20 -28.36 2.81
N ILE A 106 4.05 -27.86 2.33
CA ILE A 106 3.15 -27.01 3.13
C ILE A 106 2.28 -27.85 4.06
N ARG A 107 2.43 -27.65 5.37
CA ARG A 107 1.68 -28.36 6.42
C ARG A 107 0.58 -27.52 7.04
N THR A 108 0.75 -26.20 7.10
CA THR A 108 -0.21 -25.29 7.74
C THR A 108 -0.51 -24.10 6.85
N ILE A 109 -1.79 -23.79 6.67
CA ILE A 109 -2.27 -22.68 5.85
C ILE A 109 -3.09 -21.75 6.73
N ALA A 110 -2.70 -20.48 6.84
CA ALA A 110 -3.47 -19.47 7.55
C ALA A 110 -4.23 -18.58 6.55
N ILE A 111 -5.55 -18.55 6.61
CA ILE A 111 -6.40 -17.85 5.65
C ILE A 111 -6.99 -16.60 6.31
N THR A 112 -6.48 -15.42 5.98
CA THR A 112 -6.92 -14.19 6.64
C THR A 112 -8.18 -13.58 6.01
N ALA A 113 -8.56 -14.02 4.82
CA ALA A 113 -9.71 -13.48 4.09
C ALA A 113 -11.01 -13.73 4.84
N GLU A 114 -11.81 -12.68 4.99
CA GLU A 114 -13.19 -12.75 5.49
C GLU A 114 -14.18 -12.74 4.34
N GLY A 115 -15.29 -13.48 4.48
CA GLY A 115 -16.34 -13.56 3.46
C GLY A 115 -16.15 -14.66 2.41
N ILE A 116 -15.41 -15.72 2.73
CA ILE A 116 -15.35 -16.90 1.86
C ILE A 116 -16.70 -17.65 1.97
N PRO A 117 -17.34 -18.03 0.84
CA PRO A 117 -18.57 -18.80 0.87
C PRO A 117 -18.46 -20.08 1.70
N GLU A 118 -19.43 -20.34 2.58
CA GLU A 118 -19.40 -21.46 3.53
C GLU A 118 -19.14 -22.83 2.87
N ARG A 119 -19.68 -23.06 1.68
CA ARG A 119 -19.45 -24.30 0.92
C ARG A 119 -17.97 -24.49 0.58
N LEU A 120 -17.28 -23.42 0.20
CA LEU A 120 -15.85 -23.44 -0.12
C LEU A 120 -15.02 -23.62 1.15
N ALA A 121 -15.40 -22.98 2.26
CA ALA A 121 -14.76 -23.19 3.56
C ALA A 121 -14.84 -24.66 4.01
N ARG A 122 -16.03 -25.29 3.88
CA ARG A 122 -16.21 -26.72 4.18
C ARG A 122 -15.38 -27.63 3.28
N ASP A 123 -15.33 -27.35 1.97
CA ASP A 123 -14.53 -28.15 1.04
C ASP A 123 -13.03 -28.04 1.36
N MET A 124 -12.51 -26.83 1.63
CA MET A 124 -11.11 -26.64 2.06
C MET A 124 -10.81 -27.40 3.35
N ALA A 125 -11.67 -27.31 4.37
CA ALA A 125 -11.50 -28.01 5.64
C ALA A 125 -11.44 -29.54 5.46
N ALA A 126 -12.37 -30.09 4.66
CA ALA A 126 -12.42 -31.53 4.38
C ALA A 126 -11.16 -32.02 3.65
N ARG A 127 -10.69 -31.28 2.63
CA ARG A 127 -9.49 -31.63 1.87
C ARG A 127 -8.22 -31.51 2.70
N ALA A 128 -8.10 -30.47 3.52
CA ALA A 128 -6.97 -30.30 4.42
C ALA A 128 -6.89 -31.48 5.40
N LYS A 129 -8.01 -31.86 6.01
CA LYS A 129 -8.08 -33.01 6.93
C LYS A 129 -7.73 -34.32 6.23
N ALA A 130 -8.25 -34.56 5.03
CA ALA A 130 -7.92 -35.75 4.22
C ALA A 130 -6.43 -35.83 3.86
N SER A 131 -5.77 -34.67 3.77
CA SER A 131 -4.33 -34.54 3.44
C SER A 131 -3.44 -34.42 4.68
N GLY A 132 -3.98 -34.52 5.90
CA GLY A 132 -3.22 -34.37 7.14
C GLY A 132 -2.66 -32.95 7.37
N LYS A 133 -3.28 -31.93 6.78
CA LYS A 133 -2.87 -30.52 6.85
C LYS A 133 -3.77 -29.69 7.75
N TRP A 134 -3.23 -28.56 8.20
CA TRP A 134 -3.93 -27.62 9.07
C TRP A 134 -4.38 -26.38 8.32
N ILE A 135 -5.61 -25.93 8.56
CA ILE A 135 -6.10 -24.62 8.12
C ILE A 135 -6.51 -23.81 9.35
N ILE A 136 -5.86 -22.66 9.55
CA ILE A 136 -6.27 -21.66 10.55
C ILE A 136 -7.06 -20.57 9.83
N GLY A 137 -8.32 -20.34 10.23
CA GLY A 137 -9.26 -19.49 9.50
C GLY A 137 -10.29 -20.30 8.70
N PRO A 138 -11.03 -19.69 7.75
CA PRO A 138 -10.88 -18.31 7.26
C PRO A 138 -11.32 -17.23 8.26
N ALA A 139 -11.29 -15.96 7.84
CA ALA A 139 -11.68 -14.80 8.67
C ALA A 139 -10.93 -14.74 10.01
N THR A 140 -9.61 -14.91 9.96
CA THR A 140 -8.75 -14.91 11.16
C THR A 140 -7.60 -13.91 11.06
N VAL A 141 -7.13 -13.44 12.22
CA VAL A 141 -5.83 -12.77 12.33
C VAL A 141 -4.65 -13.76 12.33
N GLY A 142 -4.94 -15.06 12.48
CA GLY A 142 -3.99 -16.15 12.61
C GLY A 142 -3.73 -16.54 14.06
N GLY A 143 -2.47 -16.48 14.49
CA GLY A 143 -2.04 -16.88 15.82
C GLY A 143 -0.56 -16.61 16.06
N ILE A 144 -0.14 -16.86 17.30
CA ILE A 144 1.25 -16.70 17.74
C ILE A 144 1.66 -17.93 18.55
N ALA A 145 2.79 -18.53 18.20
CA ALA A 145 3.60 -19.34 19.11
C ALA A 145 4.65 -18.40 19.73
N ALA A 146 4.50 -18.11 21.03
CA ALA A 146 5.25 -17.05 21.69
C ALA A 146 6.75 -17.38 21.75
N GLY A 147 7.59 -16.41 21.40
CA GLY A 147 9.04 -16.62 21.22
C GLY A 147 9.42 -17.50 20.02
N ALA A 148 8.45 -17.92 19.20
CA ALA A 148 8.67 -18.80 18.06
C ALA A 148 8.20 -18.17 16.75
N PHE A 149 6.90 -18.12 16.47
CA PHE A 149 6.38 -17.70 15.16
C PHE A 149 5.08 -16.91 15.32
N ARG A 150 4.86 -15.95 14.43
CA ARG A 150 3.66 -15.11 14.40
C ARG A 150 3.07 -15.17 13.00
N ILE A 151 1.77 -15.40 12.88
CA ILE A 151 1.07 -15.28 11.60
C ILE A 151 0.68 -13.82 11.36
N GLY A 152 1.23 -13.22 10.31
CA GLY A 152 0.82 -11.92 9.79
C GLY A 152 0.66 -10.85 10.87
N ASN A 153 -0.59 -10.41 11.10
CA ASN A 153 -0.91 -9.29 11.99
C ASN A 153 -1.24 -9.69 13.44
N ALA A 154 -1.23 -10.97 13.80
CA ALA A 154 -1.56 -11.42 15.16
C ALA A 154 -0.69 -10.70 16.21
N GLY A 155 -1.25 -10.30 17.36
CA GLY A 155 -0.50 -9.58 18.40
C GLY A 155 -0.19 -8.11 18.11
N GLY A 156 -0.53 -7.57 16.94
CA GLY A 156 -0.47 -6.12 16.67
C GLY A 156 0.94 -5.53 16.58
N THR A 157 1.16 -4.38 17.21
CA THR A 157 2.45 -3.67 17.20
C THR A 157 3.49 -4.37 18.07
N LEU A 158 4.78 -4.14 17.82
CA LEU A 158 5.86 -4.62 18.70
C LEU A 158 5.67 -4.21 20.17
N GLU A 159 5.19 -2.99 20.41
CA GLU A 159 4.86 -2.53 21.75
C GLU A 159 3.83 -3.43 22.43
N ASN A 160 2.79 -3.86 21.70
CA ASN A 160 1.80 -4.80 22.22
C ASN A 160 2.38 -6.21 22.42
N ILE A 161 3.25 -6.68 21.52
CA ILE A 161 3.97 -7.96 21.66
C ILE A 161 4.76 -7.99 22.97
N VAL A 162 5.48 -6.91 23.30
CA VAL A 162 6.27 -6.82 24.53
C VAL A 162 5.36 -6.71 25.75
N LYS A 163 4.39 -5.78 25.75
CA LYS A 163 3.44 -5.58 26.87
C LYS A 163 2.62 -6.82 27.20
N SER A 164 2.28 -7.61 26.17
CA SER A 164 1.52 -8.86 26.32
C SER A 164 2.43 -10.10 26.47
N LYS A 165 3.73 -9.92 26.72
CA LYS A 165 4.72 -11.00 26.90
C LYS A 165 4.74 -12.06 25.79
N LEU A 166 4.38 -11.67 24.56
CA LEU A 166 4.28 -12.58 23.40
C LEU A 166 5.65 -12.92 22.79
N HIS A 167 6.71 -12.24 23.22
CA HIS A 167 8.09 -12.44 22.75
C HIS A 167 8.78 -13.65 23.40
N ARG A 168 8.15 -14.27 24.41
CA ARG A 168 8.65 -15.47 25.09
C ARG A 168 7.48 -16.38 25.52
N PRO A 169 7.67 -17.70 25.60
CA PRO A 169 6.59 -18.60 26.01
C PRO A 169 6.22 -18.43 27.49
N GLY A 170 4.94 -18.52 27.80
CA GLY A 170 4.39 -18.74 29.14
C GLY A 170 3.88 -20.18 29.30
N SER A 171 2.73 -20.37 29.96
CA SER A 171 2.16 -21.70 30.23
C SER A 171 0.74 -21.91 29.67
N CYS A 172 0.12 -20.88 29.10
CA CYS A 172 -1.26 -20.95 28.60
C CYS A 172 -1.37 -21.37 27.12
N GLY A 173 -2.26 -22.32 26.80
CA GLY A 173 -2.73 -22.56 25.44
C GLY A 173 -4.02 -21.78 25.16
N LEU A 174 -4.02 -20.82 24.24
CA LEU A 174 -5.18 -19.95 23.96
C LEU A 174 -5.86 -20.34 22.63
N VAL A 175 -7.18 -20.50 22.63
CA VAL A 175 -7.97 -20.63 21.40
C VAL A 175 -9.21 -19.75 21.45
N THR A 176 -9.48 -19.01 20.37
CA THR A 176 -10.60 -18.06 20.30
C THR A 176 -11.18 -17.99 18.88
N ARG A 177 -12.43 -17.53 18.74
CA ARG A 177 -13.02 -17.15 17.45
C ARG A 177 -12.48 -15.81 16.94
N SER A 178 -12.52 -14.78 17.78
CA SER A 178 -12.23 -13.39 17.39
C SER A 178 -10.72 -13.09 17.39
N GLY A 179 -10.23 -12.56 16.26
CA GLY A 179 -8.87 -12.03 16.19
C GLY A 179 -8.64 -10.76 17.03
N GLY A 180 -9.69 -9.96 17.29
CA GLY A 180 -9.60 -8.82 18.19
C GLY A 180 -9.45 -9.25 19.64
N LEU A 181 -10.30 -10.19 20.09
CA LEU A 181 -10.24 -10.73 21.45
C LEU A 181 -9.03 -11.63 21.68
N PHE A 182 -8.40 -12.17 20.63
CA PHE A 182 -7.08 -12.79 20.74
C PHE A 182 -6.04 -11.84 21.35
N ASN A 183 -5.98 -10.60 20.86
CA ASN A 183 -5.05 -9.60 21.40
C ASN A 183 -5.43 -9.20 22.84
N GLU A 184 -6.74 -9.02 23.11
CA GLU A 184 -7.20 -8.65 24.45
C GLU A 184 -6.92 -9.77 25.48
N LEU A 185 -7.22 -11.03 25.14
CA LEU A 185 -6.92 -12.17 26.00
C LEU A 185 -5.42 -12.34 26.21
N SER A 186 -4.60 -12.10 25.19
CA SER A 186 -3.14 -12.11 25.36
C SER A 186 -2.68 -11.08 26.41
N ASN A 187 -3.27 -9.87 26.39
CA ASN A 187 -3.00 -8.83 27.39
C ASN A 187 -3.54 -9.21 28.79
N ILE A 188 -4.75 -9.76 28.88
CA ILE A 188 -5.33 -10.22 30.15
C ILE A 188 -4.47 -11.33 30.77
N ILE A 189 -4.05 -12.33 29.98
CA ILE A 189 -3.21 -13.44 30.45
C ILE A 189 -1.86 -12.90 30.93
N ALA A 190 -1.20 -12.04 30.14
CA ALA A 190 0.12 -11.49 30.50
C ALA A 190 0.14 -10.69 31.81
N ARG A 191 -1.00 -10.07 32.17
CA ARG A 191 -1.18 -9.31 33.42
C ARG A 191 -1.53 -10.17 34.63
N ASN A 192 -2.11 -11.34 34.42
CA ASN A 192 -2.66 -12.17 35.50
C ASN A 192 -1.95 -13.53 35.64
N ALA A 193 -1.04 -13.87 34.72
CA ALA A 193 -0.27 -15.10 34.67
C ALA A 193 1.07 -14.86 33.93
N ASP A 194 1.72 -15.94 33.50
CA ASP A 194 3.04 -15.92 32.85
C ASP A 194 3.01 -15.75 31.32
N GLY A 195 1.84 -15.71 30.68
CA GLY A 195 1.70 -15.54 29.23
C GLY A 195 1.25 -16.80 28.49
N ILE A 196 1.22 -16.73 27.16
CA ILE A 196 0.81 -17.86 26.32
C ILE A 196 2.03 -18.65 25.83
N VAL A 197 1.87 -19.97 25.67
CA VAL A 197 2.77 -20.83 24.87
C VAL A 197 2.45 -20.63 23.40
N GLU A 198 1.18 -20.85 23.06
CA GLU A 198 0.63 -20.76 21.73
C GLU A 198 -0.80 -20.25 21.84
N GLY A 199 -1.18 -19.36 20.93
CA GLY A 199 -2.54 -18.87 20.83
C GLY A 199 -3.03 -18.79 19.39
N ILE A 200 -4.25 -19.27 19.15
CA ILE A 200 -4.83 -19.38 17.81
C ILE A 200 -6.22 -18.74 17.79
N ALA A 201 -6.46 -17.85 16.83
CA ALA A 201 -7.80 -17.44 16.44
C ALA A 201 -8.28 -18.36 15.30
N ILE A 202 -9.33 -19.17 15.53
CA ILE A 202 -9.85 -20.10 14.52
C ILE A 202 -10.64 -19.39 13.41
N GLY A 203 -11.10 -18.16 13.69
CA GLY A 203 -11.83 -17.31 12.75
C GLY A 203 -13.35 -17.26 12.96
N GLY A 204 -13.96 -16.16 12.50
CA GLY A 204 -15.37 -15.86 12.71
C GLY A 204 -16.35 -16.61 11.79
N ASP A 205 -15.84 -17.30 10.77
CA ASP A 205 -16.69 -18.01 9.80
C ASP A 205 -17.36 -19.24 10.41
N ARG A 206 -18.59 -19.56 9.99
CA ARG A 206 -19.39 -20.66 10.55
C ARG A 206 -18.65 -22.00 10.55
N PHE A 207 -17.87 -22.28 9.50
CA PHE A 207 -17.11 -23.52 9.31
C PHE A 207 -15.61 -23.21 9.22
N PRO A 208 -14.90 -23.09 10.35
CA PRO A 208 -13.46 -22.90 10.34
C PRO A 208 -12.75 -24.17 9.83
N GLY A 209 -11.55 -24.01 9.29
CA GLY A 209 -10.72 -25.10 8.78
C GLY A 209 -10.20 -26.04 9.88
N SER A 210 -9.96 -25.51 11.07
CA SER A 210 -9.74 -26.25 12.32
C SER A 210 -10.52 -25.60 13.46
N ASP A 211 -11.08 -26.41 14.35
CA ASP A 211 -11.98 -25.95 15.40
C ASP A 211 -11.33 -25.89 16.79
N PHE A 212 -12.12 -25.53 17.81
CA PHE A 212 -11.67 -25.44 19.19
C PHE A 212 -11.06 -26.74 19.71
N LEU A 213 -11.71 -27.88 19.45
CA LEU A 213 -11.26 -29.16 19.95
C LEU A 213 -9.94 -29.55 19.29
N ASP A 214 -9.79 -29.29 18.00
CA ASP A 214 -8.55 -29.61 17.28
C ASP A 214 -7.32 -28.94 17.94
N HIS A 215 -7.41 -27.65 18.31
CA HIS A 215 -6.32 -26.95 18.98
C HIS A 215 -6.17 -27.32 20.46
N LEU A 216 -7.26 -27.51 21.20
CA LEU A 216 -7.20 -27.95 22.60
C LEU A 216 -6.56 -29.34 22.73
N MET A 217 -6.80 -30.27 21.79
CA MET A 217 -6.13 -31.57 21.78
C MET A 217 -4.62 -31.46 21.52
N ARG A 218 -4.18 -30.51 20.68
CA ARG A 218 -2.74 -30.22 20.55
C ARG A 218 -2.16 -29.65 21.84
N PHE A 219 -2.86 -28.72 22.48
CA PHE A 219 -2.44 -28.12 23.74
C PHE A 219 -2.40 -29.15 24.88
N GLN A 220 -3.34 -30.08 24.91
CA GLN A 220 -3.33 -31.23 25.83
C GLN A 220 -2.05 -32.06 25.66
N LYS A 221 -1.63 -32.34 24.41
CA LYS A 221 -0.38 -33.07 24.11
C LYS A 221 0.89 -32.26 24.36
N ASN A 222 0.84 -30.93 24.26
CA ASN A 222 2.02 -30.07 24.39
C ASN A 222 2.45 -29.93 25.87
N PRO A 223 3.63 -30.45 26.29
CA PRO A 223 4.05 -30.41 27.69
C PRO A 223 4.32 -28.99 28.21
N ALA A 224 4.56 -28.01 27.33
CA ALA A 224 4.73 -26.60 27.72
C ALA A 224 3.40 -25.97 28.16
N VAL A 225 2.27 -26.42 27.63
CA VAL A 225 0.95 -25.92 28.03
C VAL A 225 0.55 -26.59 29.35
N LYS A 226 0.23 -25.80 30.37
CA LYS A 226 -0.21 -26.28 31.69
C LYS A 226 -1.70 -26.07 31.91
N TYR A 227 -2.28 -25.03 31.31
CA TYR A 227 -3.71 -24.77 31.31
C TYR A 227 -4.12 -24.15 29.97
N MET A 228 -5.41 -24.21 29.68
CA MET A 228 -5.96 -23.78 28.40
C MET A 228 -7.06 -22.74 28.61
N ILE A 229 -7.13 -21.78 27.69
CA ILE A 229 -8.20 -20.80 27.63
C ILE A 229 -8.91 -20.94 26.30
N MET A 230 -10.24 -21.03 26.37
CA MET A 230 -11.12 -21.07 25.21
C MET A 230 -12.13 -19.92 25.28
N LEU A 231 -12.17 -19.11 24.23
CA LEU A 231 -13.20 -18.09 24.06
C LEU A 231 -14.13 -18.46 22.89
N GLY A 232 -15.28 -19.03 23.25
CA GLY A 232 -16.38 -19.36 22.36
C GLY A 232 -17.26 -18.16 22.02
N GLU A 233 -18.27 -18.39 21.18
CA GLU A 233 -19.22 -17.36 20.76
C GLU A 233 -20.63 -17.97 20.61
N VAL A 234 -21.66 -17.13 20.60
CA VAL A 234 -23.02 -17.50 20.18
C VAL A 234 -23.02 -18.06 18.75
N GLY A 235 -23.87 -19.05 18.46
CA GLY A 235 -24.04 -19.64 17.13
C GLY A 235 -23.22 -20.91 16.89
N GLY A 236 -23.83 -21.90 16.24
CA GLY A 236 -23.22 -23.22 16.01
C GLY A 236 -22.98 -24.03 17.30
N GLU A 237 -22.28 -25.17 17.17
CA GLU A 237 -22.18 -26.18 18.25
C GLU A 237 -20.75 -26.68 18.53
N LEU A 238 -19.71 -25.98 18.06
CA LEU A 238 -18.32 -26.47 18.19
C LEU A 238 -17.88 -26.64 19.65
N GLU A 239 -18.40 -25.82 20.55
CA GLU A 239 -18.07 -25.83 21.98
C GLU A 239 -18.54 -27.10 22.69
N TYR A 240 -19.63 -27.72 22.21
CA TYR A 240 -20.12 -28.98 22.79
C TYR A 240 -19.13 -30.13 22.58
N ARG A 241 -18.39 -30.14 21.46
CA ARG A 241 -17.35 -31.15 21.21
C ARG A 241 -16.22 -31.08 22.25
N VAL A 242 -15.94 -29.88 22.76
CA VAL A 242 -14.98 -29.67 23.85
C VAL A 242 -15.57 -30.18 25.17
N ALA A 243 -16.82 -29.83 25.49
CA ALA A 243 -17.51 -30.33 26.68
C ALA A 243 -17.54 -31.87 26.72
N GLU A 244 -17.81 -32.52 25.59
CA GLU A 244 -17.78 -33.98 25.47
C GLU A 244 -16.36 -34.55 25.66
N ALA A 245 -15.33 -33.92 25.10
CA ALA A 245 -13.95 -34.37 25.27
C ALA A 245 -13.47 -34.27 26.73
N ILE A 246 -13.87 -33.23 27.46
CA ILE A 246 -13.60 -33.10 28.90
C ILE A 246 -14.32 -34.23 29.66
N LYS A 247 -15.61 -34.46 29.39
CA LYS A 247 -16.39 -35.54 30.04
C LYS A 247 -15.81 -36.94 29.80
N ARG A 248 -15.24 -37.20 28.61
CA ARG A 248 -14.56 -38.47 28.29
C ARG A 248 -13.20 -38.63 28.96
N GLY A 249 -12.62 -37.56 29.52
CA GLY A 249 -11.26 -37.55 30.05
C GLY A 249 -10.17 -37.41 28.99
N ASP A 250 -10.53 -37.05 27.75
CA ASP A 250 -9.55 -36.80 26.68
C ASP A 250 -8.74 -35.51 26.96
N ILE A 251 -9.35 -34.55 27.65
CA ILE A 251 -8.74 -33.30 28.10
C ILE A 251 -8.65 -33.34 29.62
N THR A 252 -7.42 -33.34 30.15
CA THR A 252 -7.17 -33.43 31.60
C THR A 252 -6.56 -32.18 32.19
N LYS A 253 -5.95 -31.31 31.36
CA LYS A 253 -5.44 -30.01 31.83
C LYS A 253 -6.60 -29.06 32.11
N PRO A 254 -6.47 -28.11 33.07
CA PRO A 254 -7.51 -27.13 33.34
C PRO A 254 -7.90 -26.34 32.10
N VAL A 255 -9.21 -26.24 31.82
CA VAL A 255 -9.76 -25.43 30.73
C VAL A 255 -10.61 -24.32 31.32
N ILE A 256 -10.18 -23.08 31.12
CA ILE A 256 -11.00 -21.89 31.39
C ILE A 256 -11.76 -21.57 30.11
N ALA A 257 -13.10 -21.56 30.17
CA ALA A 257 -13.92 -21.40 28.98
C ALA A 257 -15.04 -20.37 29.18
N TRP A 258 -15.29 -19.55 28.17
CA TRP A 258 -16.41 -18.63 28.15
C TRP A 258 -16.90 -18.41 26.72
N CYS A 259 -18.21 -18.47 26.53
CA CYS A 259 -18.89 -18.14 25.29
C CYS A 259 -19.48 -16.73 25.40
N ILE A 260 -19.03 -15.82 24.53
CA ILE A 260 -19.57 -14.46 24.44
C ILE A 260 -20.90 -14.44 23.67
N GLY A 261 -21.67 -13.35 23.80
CA GLY A 261 -22.98 -13.20 23.14
C GLY A 261 -24.18 -13.50 24.06
N THR A 262 -23.99 -13.51 25.38
CA THR A 262 -25.06 -13.69 26.38
C THR A 262 -26.14 -12.60 26.30
N ILE A 263 -25.82 -11.44 25.72
CA ILE A 263 -26.80 -10.37 25.47
C ILE A 263 -27.91 -10.79 24.51
N ALA A 264 -27.67 -11.79 23.65
CA ALA A 264 -28.62 -12.22 22.62
C ALA A 264 -30.00 -12.60 23.18
N LYS A 265 -30.05 -13.14 24.40
CA LYS A 265 -31.31 -13.49 25.10
C LYS A 265 -32.22 -12.29 25.41
N HIS A 266 -31.66 -11.08 25.43
CA HIS A 266 -32.39 -9.85 25.70
C HIS A 266 -32.93 -9.19 24.44
N PHE A 267 -32.51 -9.66 23.25
CA PHE A 267 -33.05 -9.18 21.99
C PHE A 267 -34.27 -10.01 21.56
N GLY A 268 -35.23 -9.37 20.89
CA GLY A 268 -36.33 -10.09 20.26
C GLY A 268 -35.89 -10.68 18.91
N GLY A 269 -35.98 -12.00 18.77
CA GLY A 269 -35.69 -12.72 17.52
C GLY A 269 -34.22 -13.07 17.29
N GLU A 270 -33.90 -13.58 16.10
CA GLU A 270 -32.54 -13.99 15.73
C GLU A 270 -31.70 -12.79 15.27
N VAL A 271 -30.77 -12.33 16.11
CA VAL A 271 -29.82 -11.29 15.74
C VAL A 271 -28.54 -11.91 15.17
N GLN A 272 -28.17 -11.48 13.96
CA GLN A 272 -26.86 -11.77 13.37
C GLN A 272 -25.84 -10.76 13.91
N PHE A 273 -24.81 -11.23 14.62
CA PHE A 273 -23.68 -10.40 15.01
C PHE A 273 -22.63 -10.32 13.89
N GLY A 274 -21.57 -9.52 14.10
CA GLY A 274 -20.60 -9.17 13.06
C GLY A 274 -19.92 -10.36 12.38
N HIS A 275 -19.50 -11.37 13.14
CA HIS A 275 -18.94 -12.59 12.55
C HIS A 275 -20.02 -13.41 11.85
N ALA A 276 -19.70 -13.99 10.68
CA ALA A 276 -20.65 -14.77 9.89
C ALA A 276 -21.28 -15.95 10.67
N GLY A 277 -20.52 -16.59 11.57
CA GLY A 277 -21.02 -17.69 12.40
C GLY A 277 -21.81 -17.26 13.64
N ALA A 278 -21.83 -15.97 13.98
CA ALA A 278 -22.36 -15.47 15.24
C ALA A 278 -23.87 -15.19 15.19
N LYS A 279 -24.65 -16.26 15.01
CA LYS A 279 -26.10 -16.24 15.01
C LYS A 279 -26.62 -17.55 15.61
N ALA A 280 -27.51 -17.46 16.59
CA ALA A 280 -28.21 -18.62 17.15
C ALA A 280 -29.55 -18.81 16.46
N GLY A 281 -29.75 -19.98 15.85
CA GLY A 281 -31.06 -20.41 15.32
C GLY A 281 -31.83 -21.35 16.26
N ALA A 282 -31.20 -21.79 17.36
CA ALA A 282 -31.78 -22.66 18.35
C ALA A 282 -31.21 -22.38 19.75
N ASP A 283 -31.93 -22.75 20.81
CA ASP A 283 -31.51 -22.54 22.20
C ASP A 283 -30.12 -23.13 22.51
N ARG A 284 -29.80 -24.29 21.89
CA ARG A 284 -28.50 -24.96 22.02
C ARG A 284 -27.36 -24.13 21.45
N GLU A 285 -27.63 -23.24 20.50
CA GLU A 285 -26.61 -22.36 19.92
C GLU A 285 -26.38 -21.08 20.74
N THR A 286 -27.15 -20.85 21.81
CA THR A 286 -27.01 -19.66 22.67
C THR A 286 -25.74 -19.74 23.53
N ALA A 287 -25.15 -18.57 23.80
CA ALA A 287 -23.96 -18.48 24.65
C ALA A 287 -24.20 -19.03 26.07
N ASP A 288 -25.37 -18.75 26.67
CA ASP A 288 -25.73 -19.25 28.01
C ASP A 288 -25.84 -20.79 28.03
N ALA A 289 -26.44 -21.41 27.01
CA ALA A 289 -26.54 -22.87 26.93
C ALA A 289 -25.16 -23.53 26.81
N LYS A 290 -24.26 -22.95 26.03
CA LYS A 290 -22.88 -23.43 25.87
C LYS A 290 -22.07 -23.27 27.17
N ASN A 291 -22.18 -22.12 27.83
CA ASN A 291 -21.51 -21.86 29.11
C ASN A 291 -21.94 -22.87 30.19
N ARG A 292 -23.25 -23.18 30.29
CA ARG A 292 -23.74 -24.23 31.20
C ARG A 292 -23.17 -25.59 30.86
N ALA A 293 -23.20 -25.98 29.58
CA ALA A 293 -22.71 -27.29 29.14
C ALA A 293 -21.19 -27.48 29.40
N LEU A 294 -20.40 -26.41 29.23
CA LEU A 294 -18.96 -26.42 29.55
C LEU A 294 -18.73 -26.51 31.06
N LYS A 295 -19.49 -25.76 31.87
CA LYS A 295 -19.41 -25.80 33.35
C LYS A 295 -19.75 -27.19 33.88
N GLU A 296 -20.82 -27.80 33.39
CA GLU A 296 -21.24 -29.17 33.72
C GLU A 296 -20.23 -30.23 33.26
N ALA A 297 -19.44 -29.95 32.22
CA ALA A 297 -18.38 -30.84 31.77
C ALA A 297 -17.13 -30.80 32.65
N GLY A 298 -16.99 -29.79 33.52
CA GLY A 298 -15.81 -29.58 34.36
C GLY A 298 -14.85 -28.50 33.86
N ALA A 299 -15.23 -27.72 32.83
CA ALA A 299 -14.51 -26.50 32.49
C ALA A 299 -14.74 -25.42 33.56
N ILE A 300 -13.75 -24.56 33.75
CA ILE A 300 -13.81 -23.42 34.67
C ILE A 300 -14.46 -22.26 33.91
N VAL A 301 -15.73 -22.00 34.20
CA VAL A 301 -16.53 -20.99 33.49
C VAL A 301 -16.77 -19.80 34.42
N PRO A 302 -16.23 -18.60 34.12
CA PRO A 302 -16.51 -17.40 34.90
C PRO A 302 -17.99 -17.00 34.80
N GLU A 303 -18.46 -16.15 35.71
CA GLU A 303 -19.85 -15.65 35.68
C GLU A 303 -20.05 -14.59 34.58
N SER A 304 -19.01 -13.83 34.26
CA SER A 304 -18.98 -12.88 33.16
C SER A 304 -17.58 -12.77 32.53
N PHE A 305 -17.49 -12.10 31.38
CA PHE A 305 -16.19 -11.81 30.76
C PHE A 305 -15.26 -10.98 31.67
N ASN A 306 -15.81 -10.16 32.57
CA ASN A 306 -15.03 -9.31 33.47
C ASN A 306 -14.29 -10.10 34.56
N ASP A 307 -14.70 -11.34 34.81
CA ASP A 307 -14.13 -12.20 35.86
C ASP A 307 -12.97 -13.07 35.34
N PHE A 308 -12.70 -13.04 34.02
CA PHE A 308 -11.55 -13.73 33.41
C PHE A 308 -10.21 -13.45 34.13
N PRO A 309 -9.85 -12.19 34.43
CA PRO A 309 -8.58 -11.88 35.10
C PRO A 309 -8.39 -12.65 36.42
N GLU A 310 -9.43 -12.73 37.24
CA GLU A 310 -9.40 -13.39 38.55
C GLU A 310 -9.30 -14.91 38.40
N VAL A 311 -10.13 -15.49 37.53
CA VAL A 311 -10.12 -16.94 37.26
C VAL A 311 -8.77 -17.39 36.68
N ILE A 312 -8.20 -16.63 35.75
CA ILE A 312 -6.87 -16.91 35.18
C ILE A 312 -5.81 -16.91 36.28
N ARG A 313 -5.81 -15.90 37.15
CA ARG A 313 -4.85 -15.78 38.25
C ARG A 313 -4.95 -16.95 39.21
N SER A 314 -6.17 -17.29 39.64
CA SER A 314 -6.41 -18.41 40.57
C SER A 314 -5.89 -19.74 40.01
N VAL A 315 -6.22 -20.08 38.76
CA VAL A 315 -5.73 -21.32 38.13
C VAL A 315 -4.21 -21.32 38.01
N TYR A 316 -3.62 -20.19 37.63
CA TYR A 316 -2.18 -20.05 37.51
C TYR A 316 -1.46 -20.21 38.86
N GLU A 317 -1.94 -19.56 39.91
CA GLU A 317 -1.38 -19.65 41.27
C GLU A 317 -1.50 -21.07 41.84
N ASP A 318 -2.62 -21.74 41.62
CA ASP A 318 -2.82 -23.13 42.04
C ASP A 318 -1.82 -24.09 41.35
N LEU A 319 -1.62 -23.94 40.05
CA LEU A 319 -0.65 -24.75 39.29
C LEU A 319 0.78 -24.44 39.70
N LYS A 320 1.09 -23.18 39.99
CA LYS A 320 2.40 -22.76 40.51
C LYS A 320 2.65 -23.34 41.91
N ALA A 321 1.66 -23.32 42.80
CA ALA A 321 1.75 -23.92 44.13
C ALA A 321 1.95 -25.44 44.09
N LYS A 322 1.40 -26.12 43.07
CA LYS A 322 1.63 -27.54 42.80
C LYS A 322 2.99 -27.85 42.15
N GLY A 323 3.78 -26.83 41.80
CA GLY A 323 5.06 -26.97 41.11
C GLY A 323 4.95 -27.37 39.64
N GLU A 324 3.77 -27.24 39.03
CA GLU A 324 3.56 -27.56 37.61
C GLU A 324 4.03 -26.43 36.67
N ILE A 325 4.09 -25.20 37.19
CA ILE A 325 4.60 -24.00 36.53
C ILE A 325 5.84 -23.51 37.28
N GLY A 326 6.94 -23.35 36.57
CA GLY A 326 8.20 -22.81 37.11
C GLY A 326 8.32 -21.28 36.99
N GLU A 327 9.42 -20.73 37.51
CA GLU A 327 9.78 -19.34 37.26
C GLU A 327 10.31 -19.16 35.84
N ILE A 328 10.02 -17.99 35.26
CA ILE A 328 10.53 -17.61 33.94
C ILE A 328 11.36 -16.35 34.11
N GLU A 329 12.64 -16.45 33.75
CA GLU A 329 13.52 -15.30 33.63
C GLU A 329 13.09 -14.46 32.42
N GLU A 330 12.75 -13.19 32.67
CA GLU A 330 12.29 -12.31 31.59
C GLU A 330 13.48 -11.96 30.68
N PRO A 331 13.42 -12.30 29.38
CA PRO A 331 14.51 -12.04 28.47
C PRO A 331 14.66 -10.55 28.19
N GLU A 332 15.89 -10.13 27.88
CA GLU A 332 16.14 -8.77 27.44
C GLU A 332 15.51 -8.53 26.05
N VAL A 333 14.79 -7.42 25.93
CA VAL A 333 14.10 -7.05 24.69
C VAL A 333 15.04 -6.18 23.86
N PRO A 334 15.46 -6.61 22.65
CA PRO A 334 16.34 -5.80 21.83
C PRO A 334 15.65 -4.50 21.41
N PRO A 335 16.35 -3.35 21.42
CA PRO A 335 15.77 -2.10 20.95
C PRO A 335 15.53 -2.17 19.44
N ILE A 336 14.30 -1.90 19.02
CA ILE A 336 13.93 -1.76 17.61
C ILE A 336 13.64 -0.27 17.35
N PRO A 337 14.37 0.39 16.44
CA PRO A 337 14.11 1.79 16.13
C PRO A 337 12.68 2.03 15.66
N GLU A 338 12.13 3.19 16.01
CA GLU A 338 10.82 3.59 15.50
C GLU A 338 10.90 3.92 14.01
N ASP A 339 9.94 3.44 13.22
CA ASP A 339 9.81 3.79 11.81
C ASP A 339 9.81 5.31 11.61
N TYR A 340 10.61 5.77 10.64
CA TYR A 340 10.76 7.19 10.33
C TYR A 340 9.41 7.87 10.07
N ASP A 341 8.51 7.25 9.30
CA ASP A 341 7.20 7.85 9.00
C ASP A 341 6.32 7.98 10.24
N LYS A 342 6.40 7.04 11.18
CA LYS A 342 5.71 7.10 12.46
C LYS A 342 6.30 8.20 13.35
N ALA A 343 7.62 8.26 13.47
CA ALA A 343 8.30 9.31 14.24
C ALA A 343 8.03 10.71 13.67
N ARG A 344 8.01 10.85 12.34
CA ARG A 344 7.68 12.11 11.64
C ARG A 344 6.23 12.51 11.90
N LYS A 345 5.28 11.58 11.77
CA LYS A 345 3.85 11.85 12.03
C LYS A 345 3.58 12.24 13.49
N ALA A 346 4.34 11.67 14.42
CA ALA A 346 4.29 12.01 15.84
C ALA A 346 5.07 13.29 16.22
N GLY A 347 5.72 13.96 15.27
CA GLY A 347 6.50 15.18 15.53
C GLY A 347 7.81 14.97 16.29
N LYS A 348 8.27 13.72 16.43
CA LYS A 348 9.50 13.38 17.17
C LYS A 348 10.78 13.69 16.40
N VAL A 349 10.68 13.77 15.07
CA VAL A 349 11.80 14.04 14.17
C VAL A 349 11.39 15.05 13.10
N ARG A 350 12.38 15.75 12.55
CA ARG A 350 12.23 16.62 11.37
C ARG A 350 13.28 16.27 10.34
N ARG A 351 12.91 16.35 9.06
CA ARG A 351 13.83 16.17 7.92
C ARG A 351 13.65 17.32 6.95
N PRO A 352 14.72 17.99 6.49
CA PRO A 352 14.61 19.02 5.47
C PRO A 352 14.10 18.43 4.15
N THR A 353 13.29 19.19 3.43
CA THR A 353 12.90 18.82 2.06
C THR A 353 14.09 19.04 1.12
N HIS A 354 14.28 18.13 0.18
CA HIS A 354 15.34 18.25 -0.84
C HIS A 354 14.88 18.99 -2.10
N PHE A 355 13.57 19.12 -2.28
CA PHE A 355 12.94 19.75 -3.43
C PHE A 355 11.88 20.76 -2.98
N ILE A 356 11.73 21.82 -3.76
CA ILE A 356 10.68 22.81 -3.60
C ILE A 356 9.87 22.82 -4.90
N CYS A 357 8.58 22.49 -4.82
CA CYS A 357 7.62 22.64 -5.91
C CYS A 357 6.69 23.81 -5.58
N THR A 358 6.46 24.70 -6.55
CA THR A 358 5.65 25.92 -6.35
C THR A 358 4.60 26.12 -7.45
N ILE A 359 4.45 25.12 -8.33
CA ILE A 359 3.59 25.21 -9.53
C ILE A 359 2.41 24.25 -9.48
N SER A 360 2.48 23.19 -8.66
CA SER A 360 1.39 22.23 -8.49
C SER A 360 1.49 21.52 -7.14
N ASP A 361 0.36 21.03 -6.64
CA ASP A 361 0.26 20.16 -5.46
C ASP A 361 -0.80 19.08 -5.70
N ASP A 362 -0.40 17.82 -5.61
CA ASP A 362 -1.21 16.61 -5.84
C ASP A 362 -1.44 15.79 -4.57
N ARG A 363 -1.02 16.28 -3.41
CA ARG A 363 -1.08 15.54 -2.14
C ARG A 363 -2.43 15.68 -1.42
N GLY A 364 -3.21 16.70 -1.79
CA GLY A 364 -4.52 16.98 -1.20
C GLY A 364 -5.62 16.06 -1.74
N GLU A 365 -6.88 16.38 -1.41
CA GLU A 365 -8.05 15.69 -1.97
C GLU A 365 -8.18 15.91 -3.48
N GLU A 366 -7.69 17.06 -3.96
CA GLU A 366 -7.70 17.43 -5.36
C GLU A 366 -6.34 18.03 -5.77
N ALA A 367 -5.92 17.74 -7.01
CA ALA A 367 -4.72 18.32 -7.59
C ALA A 367 -4.92 19.81 -7.90
N THR A 368 -3.90 20.61 -7.67
CA THR A 368 -3.93 22.06 -7.91
C THR A 368 -2.85 22.49 -8.91
N TYR A 369 -3.17 23.49 -9.74
CA TYR A 369 -2.23 24.24 -10.55
C TYR A 369 -2.02 25.63 -9.94
N CYS A 370 -0.85 25.83 -9.33
CA CYS A 370 -0.51 27.04 -8.59
C CYS A 370 -1.60 27.46 -7.57
N GLY A 371 -2.15 26.47 -6.86
CA GLY A 371 -3.22 26.67 -5.86
C GLY A 371 -4.64 26.73 -6.44
N VAL A 372 -4.82 26.69 -7.76
CA VAL A 372 -6.15 26.58 -8.39
C VAL A 372 -6.52 25.10 -8.51
N PRO A 373 -7.61 24.62 -7.88
CA PRO A 373 -8.06 23.24 -8.02
C PRO A 373 -8.40 22.88 -9.47
N ILE A 374 -8.14 21.63 -9.88
CA ILE A 374 -8.38 21.20 -11.26
C ILE A 374 -9.87 21.24 -11.64
N SER A 375 -10.77 21.00 -10.69
CA SER A 375 -12.22 21.21 -10.83
C SER A 375 -12.54 22.63 -11.26
N GLU A 376 -11.98 23.63 -10.58
CA GLU A 376 -12.16 25.03 -10.92
C GLU A 376 -11.67 25.35 -12.34
N VAL A 377 -10.52 24.79 -12.75
CA VAL A 377 -9.98 24.96 -14.11
C VAL A 377 -10.98 24.47 -15.16
N VAL A 378 -11.63 23.33 -14.92
CA VAL A 378 -12.63 22.75 -15.82
C VAL A 378 -13.95 23.54 -15.77
N GLU A 379 -14.49 23.79 -14.59
CA GLU A 379 -15.78 24.46 -14.37
C GLU A 379 -15.78 25.89 -14.93
N LYS A 380 -14.68 26.61 -14.78
CA LYS A 380 -14.53 27.97 -15.31
C LYS A 380 -14.01 28.00 -16.74
N GLY A 381 -13.88 26.85 -17.41
CA GLY A 381 -13.52 26.74 -18.83
C GLY A 381 -12.15 27.33 -19.15
N TYR A 382 -11.15 27.12 -18.30
CA TYR A 382 -9.79 27.64 -18.52
C TYR A 382 -9.20 26.99 -19.78
N SER A 383 -8.60 27.81 -20.64
CA SER A 383 -7.91 27.36 -21.85
C SER A 383 -6.57 26.68 -21.53
N ILE A 384 -5.96 26.04 -22.53
CA ILE A 384 -4.58 25.52 -22.40
C ILE A 384 -3.62 26.67 -22.05
N ALA A 385 -3.80 27.86 -22.65
CA ALA A 385 -3.01 29.03 -22.31
C ALA A 385 -3.19 29.51 -20.85
N ASP A 386 -4.40 29.41 -20.28
CA ASP A 386 -4.62 29.73 -18.87
C ASP A 386 -3.87 28.77 -17.95
N VAL A 387 -3.88 27.46 -18.28
CA VAL A 387 -3.11 26.44 -17.55
C VAL A 387 -1.61 26.69 -17.67
N ILE A 388 -1.11 27.04 -18.86
CA ILE A 388 0.28 27.48 -19.06
C ILE A 388 0.58 28.71 -18.18
N GLY A 389 -0.34 29.67 -18.10
CA GLY A 389 -0.24 30.84 -17.22
C GLY A 389 -0.04 30.45 -15.76
N LEU A 390 -0.85 29.53 -15.25
CA LEU A 390 -0.74 29.04 -13.88
C LEU A 390 0.58 28.29 -13.65
N LEU A 391 0.93 27.34 -14.52
CA LEU A 391 2.09 26.47 -14.29
C LEU A 391 3.43 27.16 -14.52
N TRP A 392 3.54 28.01 -15.55
CA TRP A 392 4.81 28.65 -15.93
C TRP A 392 4.97 30.02 -15.26
N PHE A 393 3.87 30.75 -15.07
CA PHE A 393 3.90 32.14 -14.62
C PHE A 393 3.18 32.38 -13.29
N LYS A 394 2.61 31.32 -12.68
CA LYS A 394 1.93 31.37 -11.37
C LYS A 394 0.79 32.37 -11.31
N ARG A 395 0.11 32.60 -12.43
CA ARG A 395 -1.02 33.53 -12.51
C ARG A 395 -1.92 33.19 -13.67
N LYS A 396 -3.21 33.47 -13.50
CA LYS A 396 -4.14 33.50 -14.63
C LYS A 396 -3.86 34.75 -15.47
N PHE A 397 -3.79 34.58 -16.77
CA PHE A 397 -3.62 35.71 -17.68
C PHE A 397 -4.95 36.42 -17.93
N PRO A 398 -4.91 37.72 -18.33
CA PRO A 398 -6.05 38.36 -18.96
C PRO A 398 -6.51 37.56 -20.19
N SER A 399 -7.81 37.57 -20.49
CA SER A 399 -8.40 36.79 -21.59
C SER A 399 -7.71 37.01 -22.94
N TRP A 400 -7.39 38.26 -23.28
CA TRP A 400 -6.68 38.59 -24.52
C TRP A 400 -5.30 37.93 -24.62
N ALA A 401 -4.60 37.77 -23.50
CA ALA A 401 -3.28 37.16 -23.46
C ALA A 401 -3.38 35.64 -23.61
N SER A 402 -4.34 35.01 -22.93
CA SER A 402 -4.62 33.57 -23.09
C SER A 402 -5.02 33.25 -24.54
N GLN A 403 -5.92 34.04 -25.13
CA GLN A 403 -6.33 33.90 -26.53
C GLN A 403 -5.17 34.09 -27.51
N PHE A 404 -4.29 35.07 -27.26
CA PHE A 404 -3.10 35.26 -28.08
C PHE A 404 -2.15 34.07 -28.00
N ILE A 405 -1.90 33.52 -26.81
CA ILE A 405 -1.05 32.35 -26.63
C ILE A 405 -1.67 31.13 -27.33
N ASP A 406 -2.98 30.90 -27.19
CA ASP A 406 -3.67 29.82 -27.92
C ASP A 406 -3.54 29.98 -29.44
N MET A 407 -3.61 31.21 -29.95
CA MET A 407 -3.40 31.50 -31.37
C MET A 407 -1.95 31.23 -31.79
N VAL A 408 -0.96 31.61 -30.97
CA VAL A 408 0.45 31.29 -31.21
C VAL A 408 0.65 29.78 -31.29
N LEU A 409 0.11 29.01 -30.33
CA LEU A 409 0.20 27.54 -30.31
C LEU A 409 -0.37 26.92 -31.60
N LYS A 410 -1.51 27.42 -32.11
CA LYS A 410 -2.11 26.97 -33.37
C LYS A 410 -1.23 27.30 -34.58
N ILE A 411 -0.62 28.49 -34.60
CA ILE A 411 0.21 28.96 -35.72
C ILE A 411 1.53 28.20 -35.82
N VAL A 412 2.13 27.83 -34.68
CA VAL A 412 3.43 27.14 -34.64
C VAL A 412 3.32 25.61 -34.57
N ALA A 413 2.10 25.07 -34.66
CA ALA A 413 1.84 23.63 -34.49
C ALA A 413 2.64 22.75 -35.46
N ASP A 414 2.75 23.15 -36.73
CA ASP A 414 3.62 22.50 -37.72
C ASP A 414 4.01 23.46 -38.86
N HIS A 415 5.17 23.22 -39.48
CA HIS A 415 5.63 23.93 -40.68
C HIS A 415 6.12 22.97 -41.77
N GLY A 416 5.57 21.75 -41.76
CA GLY A 416 5.86 20.71 -42.74
C GLY A 416 7.11 19.88 -42.42
N PRO A 417 7.28 18.75 -43.12
CA PRO A 417 8.24 17.71 -42.75
C PRO A 417 9.70 18.02 -43.12
N ALA A 418 9.97 19.17 -43.75
CA ALA A 418 11.30 19.53 -44.24
C ALA A 418 12.14 20.29 -43.20
N VAL A 419 11.52 20.80 -42.14
CA VAL A 419 12.24 21.48 -41.07
C VAL A 419 13.00 20.48 -40.20
N SER A 420 14.12 20.90 -39.59
CA SER A 420 15.04 20.01 -38.88
C SER A 420 14.35 19.09 -37.87
N GLY A 421 13.47 19.62 -37.03
CA GLY A 421 12.78 18.81 -36.02
C GLY A 421 11.83 17.77 -36.61
N ALA A 422 11.00 18.16 -37.57
CA ALA A 422 10.06 17.25 -38.21
C ALA A 422 10.79 16.16 -39.02
N HIS A 423 11.88 16.52 -39.69
CA HIS A 423 12.73 15.56 -40.42
C HIS A 423 13.34 14.52 -39.47
N ASN A 424 13.95 14.97 -38.37
CA ASN A 424 14.56 14.09 -37.37
C ASN A 424 13.55 13.14 -36.73
N ALA A 425 12.37 13.65 -36.35
CA ALA A 425 11.30 12.82 -35.80
C ALA A 425 10.82 11.77 -36.81
N LYS A 426 10.65 12.16 -38.08
CA LYS A 426 10.25 11.27 -39.17
C LYS A 426 11.28 10.17 -39.43
N VAL A 427 12.57 10.51 -39.49
CA VAL A 427 13.65 9.52 -39.68
C VAL A 427 13.66 8.52 -38.54
N THR A 428 13.53 9.01 -37.30
CA THR A 428 13.55 8.17 -36.09
C THR A 428 12.35 7.23 -36.03
N ALA A 429 11.15 7.72 -36.38
CA ALA A 429 9.96 6.89 -36.49
C ALA A 429 10.11 5.82 -37.59
N ARG A 430 10.68 6.18 -38.75
CA ARG A 430 10.99 5.23 -39.83
C ARG A 430 12.05 4.21 -39.45
N ALA A 431 12.86 4.48 -38.43
CA ALA A 431 13.79 3.52 -37.85
C ALA A 431 13.15 2.57 -36.82
N GLY A 432 11.81 2.56 -36.71
CA GLY A 432 11.07 1.65 -35.83
C GLY A 432 11.11 2.05 -34.35
N LYS A 433 11.43 3.31 -34.04
CA LYS A 433 11.44 3.81 -32.67
C LYS A 433 10.04 4.22 -32.23
N ASP A 434 9.83 4.19 -30.92
CA ASP A 434 8.57 4.60 -30.29
C ASP A 434 8.31 6.11 -30.45
N LEU A 435 7.10 6.53 -30.09
CA LEU A 435 6.63 7.91 -30.21
C LEU A 435 7.50 8.88 -29.41
N ILE A 436 7.89 8.53 -28.18
CA ILE A 436 8.68 9.42 -27.30
C ILE A 436 10.08 9.60 -27.87
N SER A 437 10.75 8.50 -28.24
CA SER A 437 12.06 8.56 -28.89
C SER A 437 12.04 9.41 -30.16
N SER A 438 11.02 9.24 -31.00
CA SER A 438 10.85 9.99 -32.25
C SER A 438 10.60 11.48 -32.00
N LEU A 439 9.69 11.80 -31.08
CA LEU A 439 9.39 13.19 -30.69
C LEU A 439 10.63 13.90 -30.14
N VAL A 440 11.31 13.31 -29.15
CA VAL A 440 12.48 13.89 -28.49
C VAL A 440 13.62 14.14 -29.49
N THR A 441 13.83 13.23 -30.44
CA THR A 441 14.85 13.41 -31.49
C THR A 441 14.56 14.61 -32.38
N GLY A 442 13.29 14.92 -32.63
CA GLY A 442 12.88 16.17 -33.28
C GLY A 442 13.07 17.40 -32.37
N LEU A 443 12.61 17.32 -31.11
CA LEU A 443 12.70 18.42 -30.14
C LEU A 443 14.14 18.86 -29.85
N LEU A 444 15.10 17.93 -29.82
CA LEU A 444 16.53 18.22 -29.60
C LEU A 444 17.16 19.06 -30.73
N THR A 445 16.48 19.23 -31.86
CA THR A 445 16.92 20.16 -32.91
C THR A 445 16.52 21.61 -32.64
N ILE A 446 15.57 21.85 -31.72
CA ILE A 446 15.08 23.17 -31.37
C ILE A 446 16.17 23.89 -30.57
N GLY A 447 16.63 25.02 -31.10
CA GLY A 447 17.77 25.77 -30.59
C GLY A 447 18.09 26.98 -31.47
N PRO A 448 19.34 27.49 -31.48
CA PRO A 448 19.67 28.77 -32.10
C PRO A 448 19.36 28.90 -33.60
N ARG A 449 19.41 27.79 -34.36
CA ARG A 449 19.18 27.78 -35.82
C ARG A 449 17.77 27.34 -36.23
N PHE A 450 17.05 26.64 -35.35
CA PHE A 450 15.70 26.14 -35.60
C PHE A 450 14.84 26.40 -34.36
N GLY A 451 13.84 27.29 -34.47
CA GLY A 451 12.99 27.74 -33.36
C GLY A 451 13.53 28.91 -32.53
N GLY A 452 14.86 29.08 -32.42
CA GLY A 452 15.48 30.13 -31.59
C GLY A 452 15.28 31.59 -32.05
N ALA A 453 14.75 31.81 -33.26
CA ALA A 453 14.52 33.15 -33.81
C ALA A 453 13.54 33.98 -32.97
N ILE A 454 12.55 33.34 -32.35
CA ILE A 454 11.54 34.00 -31.49
C ILE A 454 12.23 34.65 -30.28
N GLY A 455 13.03 33.87 -29.54
CA GLY A 455 13.79 34.38 -28.39
C GLY A 455 14.84 35.43 -28.80
N GLY A 456 15.46 35.26 -29.96
CA GLY A 456 16.39 36.24 -30.53
C GLY A 456 15.71 37.57 -30.84
N ALA A 457 14.56 37.55 -31.53
CA ALA A 457 13.82 38.75 -31.90
C ALA A 457 13.35 39.49 -30.64
N ALA A 458 12.67 38.79 -29.72
CA ALA A 458 12.21 39.37 -28.46
C ALA A 458 13.36 40.05 -27.68
N LYS A 459 14.55 39.42 -27.62
CA LYS A 459 15.73 39.97 -26.97
C LYS A 459 16.24 41.26 -27.63
N TYR A 460 16.51 41.24 -28.94
CA TYR A 460 17.18 42.37 -29.60
C TYR A 460 16.26 43.57 -29.81
N PHE A 461 14.99 43.35 -30.17
CA PHE A 461 14.03 44.45 -30.30
C PHE A 461 13.77 45.13 -28.96
N LYS A 462 13.59 44.34 -27.88
CA LYS A 462 13.42 44.90 -26.53
C LYS A 462 14.66 45.71 -26.12
N MET A 463 15.86 45.15 -26.29
CA MET A 463 17.11 45.81 -25.95
C MET A 463 17.31 47.14 -26.70
N ALA A 464 17.02 47.18 -28.00
CA ALA A 464 17.15 48.39 -28.79
C ALA A 464 16.15 49.47 -28.33
N LYS A 465 14.90 49.08 -28.09
CA LYS A 465 13.85 50.00 -27.60
C LYS A 465 14.18 50.55 -26.21
N GLU A 466 14.64 49.72 -25.29
CA GLU A 466 15.03 50.13 -23.92
C GLU A 466 16.26 51.04 -23.91
N LYS A 467 17.18 50.87 -24.87
CA LYS A 467 18.34 51.76 -25.06
C LYS A 467 18.00 53.06 -25.79
N GLY A 468 16.75 53.26 -26.20
CA GLY A 468 16.32 54.44 -26.93
C GLY A 468 16.93 54.56 -28.33
N MET A 469 17.42 53.44 -28.91
CA MET A 469 17.92 53.44 -30.28
C MET A 469 16.78 53.75 -31.24
N ASP A 470 17.02 54.62 -32.21
CA ASP A 470 16.09 54.75 -33.31
C ASP A 470 16.13 53.51 -34.23
N PRO A 471 15.10 53.26 -35.06
CA PRO A 471 15.06 52.08 -35.92
C PRO A 471 16.26 51.93 -36.87
N PHE A 472 16.84 53.04 -37.35
CA PHE A 472 18.02 53.00 -38.21
C PHE A 472 19.28 52.68 -37.42
N GLU A 473 19.47 53.30 -36.25
CA GLU A 473 20.55 52.99 -35.32
C GLU A 473 20.56 51.52 -34.93
N PHE A 474 19.40 50.94 -34.65
CA PHE A 474 19.28 49.50 -34.36
C PHE A 474 19.71 48.62 -35.54
N VAL A 475 19.27 48.96 -36.75
CA VAL A 475 19.65 48.21 -37.97
C VAL A 475 21.17 48.28 -38.18
N GLU A 476 21.78 49.45 -37.99
CA GLU A 476 23.23 49.62 -38.11
C GLU A 476 24.00 48.94 -36.97
N TYR A 477 23.46 48.96 -35.74
CA TYR A 477 24.01 48.22 -34.61
C TYR A 477 24.08 46.72 -34.90
N MET A 478 22.98 46.13 -35.39
CA MET A 478 22.93 44.71 -35.72
C MET A 478 23.92 44.34 -36.84
N LYS A 479 24.12 45.24 -37.81
CA LYS A 479 25.06 45.06 -38.91
C LYS A 479 26.52 45.21 -38.49
N LYS A 480 26.86 46.28 -37.77
CA LYS A 480 28.26 46.68 -37.49
C LYS A 480 28.79 46.07 -36.20
N VAL A 481 27.95 45.97 -35.17
CA VAL A 481 28.33 45.51 -33.83
C VAL A 481 28.07 44.01 -33.69
N GLU A 482 26.81 43.58 -33.80
CA GLU A 482 26.45 42.16 -33.63
C GLU A 482 26.87 41.29 -34.83
N LYS A 483 27.08 41.93 -35.99
CA LYS A 483 27.48 41.29 -37.26
C LYS A 483 26.59 40.11 -37.64
N LYS A 484 25.28 40.24 -37.39
CA LYS A 484 24.27 39.20 -37.64
C LYS A 484 23.02 39.81 -38.27
N PRO A 485 22.29 39.04 -39.10
CA PRO A 485 20.94 39.42 -39.52
C PRO A 485 20.06 39.66 -38.29
N ILE A 486 19.13 40.61 -38.39
CA ILE A 486 18.17 40.91 -37.32
C ILE A 486 17.25 39.70 -37.17
N PRO A 487 17.27 38.97 -36.03
CA PRO A 487 16.33 37.88 -35.81
C PRO A 487 14.90 38.43 -35.84
N GLY A 488 14.00 37.73 -36.52
CA GLY A 488 12.64 38.22 -36.73
C GLY A 488 12.43 39.00 -38.04
N ILE A 489 13.50 39.34 -38.78
CA ILE A 489 13.40 40.04 -40.06
C ILE A 489 13.84 39.13 -41.20
N GLY A 490 13.03 39.08 -42.26
CA GLY A 490 13.31 38.39 -43.50
C GLY A 490 12.43 37.17 -43.74
N HIS A 491 12.00 37.02 -44.99
CA HIS A 491 11.26 35.86 -45.47
C HIS A 491 11.78 35.42 -46.84
N ARG A 492 11.72 34.12 -47.15
CA ARG A 492 12.19 33.57 -48.45
C ARG A 492 11.31 33.99 -49.64
N ILE A 493 9.98 33.90 -49.48
CA ILE A 493 8.98 34.13 -50.55
C ILE A 493 8.12 35.38 -50.32
N LYS A 494 7.56 35.54 -49.11
CA LYS A 494 6.72 36.67 -48.71
C LYS A 494 7.47 38.01 -48.72
N SER A 495 6.72 39.08 -48.97
CA SER A 495 7.21 40.46 -49.11
C SER A 495 6.12 41.45 -48.72
N THR A 496 6.41 42.75 -48.78
CA THR A 496 5.42 43.81 -48.53
C THR A 496 4.19 43.75 -49.44
N LYS A 497 4.33 43.22 -50.66
CA LYS A 497 3.24 43.03 -51.64
C LYS A 497 2.52 41.69 -51.50
N ASN A 498 3.12 40.72 -50.81
CA ASN A 498 2.57 39.39 -50.56
C ASN A 498 2.84 39.02 -49.09
N PRO A 499 2.06 39.55 -48.14
CA PRO A 499 2.33 39.41 -46.72
C PRO A 499 2.14 37.96 -46.23
N ASP A 500 2.87 37.58 -45.17
CA ASP A 500 2.63 36.32 -44.46
C ASP A 500 1.34 36.43 -43.65
N LYS A 501 0.35 35.58 -43.97
CA LYS A 501 -0.95 35.60 -43.30
C LYS A 501 -0.86 35.32 -41.80
N ARG A 502 0.13 34.54 -41.35
CA ARG A 502 0.32 34.25 -39.93
C ARG A 502 0.73 35.51 -39.16
N VAL A 503 1.63 36.31 -39.75
CA VAL A 503 2.06 37.61 -39.21
C VAL A 503 0.88 38.57 -39.16
N GLU A 504 0.09 38.67 -40.24
CA GLU A 504 -1.09 39.55 -40.26
C GLU A 504 -2.11 39.19 -39.17
N LEU A 505 -2.40 37.91 -38.97
CA LEU A 505 -3.32 37.45 -37.92
C LEU A 505 -2.83 37.84 -36.52
N LEU A 506 -1.56 37.55 -36.19
CA LEU A 506 -0.96 37.91 -34.90
C LEU A 506 -0.93 39.43 -34.68
N LYS A 507 -0.52 40.18 -35.69
CA LYS A 507 -0.39 41.65 -35.66
C LYS A 507 -1.74 42.32 -35.48
N ASN A 508 -2.76 41.89 -36.22
CA ASN A 508 -4.11 42.48 -36.14
C ASN A 508 -4.73 42.20 -34.78
N PHE A 509 -4.65 40.95 -34.29
CA PHE A 509 -5.12 40.60 -32.96
C PHE A 509 -4.44 41.46 -31.89
N ALA A 510 -3.12 41.62 -31.95
CA ALA A 510 -2.38 42.42 -30.97
C ALA A 510 -2.81 43.89 -31.00
N LYS A 511 -2.96 44.50 -32.18
CA LYS A 511 -3.41 45.90 -32.31
C LYS A 511 -4.84 46.13 -31.80
N GLU A 512 -5.71 45.15 -31.98
CA GLU A 512 -7.13 45.25 -31.58
C GLU A 512 -7.33 44.99 -30.08
N ASN A 513 -6.54 44.09 -29.48
CA ASN A 513 -6.85 43.55 -28.14
C ASN A 513 -5.81 43.90 -27.06
N PHE A 514 -4.57 44.24 -27.41
CA PHE A 514 -3.54 44.50 -26.40
C PHE A 514 -3.68 45.92 -25.86
N PRO A 515 -3.54 46.13 -24.54
CA PRO A 515 -3.55 47.48 -23.96
C PRO A 515 -2.42 48.39 -24.47
N SER A 516 -1.28 47.81 -24.83
CA SER A 516 -0.15 48.51 -25.45
C SER A 516 0.60 47.58 -26.40
N THR A 517 1.04 48.15 -27.52
CA THR A 517 1.82 47.46 -28.57
C THR A 517 3.12 48.21 -28.89
N GLU A 518 3.65 48.99 -27.94
CA GLU A 518 4.84 49.85 -28.17
C GLU A 518 6.02 49.16 -28.83
N LEU A 519 6.35 47.94 -28.38
CA LEU A 519 7.46 47.18 -28.96
C LEU A 519 7.16 46.67 -30.36
N LEU A 520 5.90 46.31 -30.64
CA LEU A 520 5.45 45.95 -31.98
C LEU A 520 5.49 47.17 -32.91
N ASN A 521 5.06 48.35 -32.45
CA ASN A 521 5.11 49.59 -33.22
C ASN A 521 6.57 49.93 -33.58
N TYR A 522 7.48 49.82 -32.61
CA TYR A 522 8.92 49.96 -32.88
C TYR A 522 9.42 48.94 -33.90
N ALA A 523 9.03 47.68 -33.79
CA ALA A 523 9.42 46.64 -34.74
C ALA A 523 8.90 46.89 -36.17
N LEU A 524 7.69 47.45 -36.30
CA LEU A 524 7.12 47.85 -37.59
C LEU A 524 7.86 49.06 -38.22
N GLU A 525 8.37 50.00 -37.41
CA GLU A 525 9.24 51.06 -37.93
C GLU A 525 10.60 50.51 -38.41
N VAL A 526 11.17 49.55 -37.68
CA VAL A 526 12.38 48.83 -38.12
C VAL A 526 12.12 48.08 -39.43
N GLU A 527 10.96 47.44 -39.58
CA GLU A 527 10.55 46.78 -40.81
C GLU A 527 10.52 47.75 -42.01
N LYS A 528 10.07 49.00 -41.84
CA LYS A 528 10.13 50.00 -42.92
C LYS A 528 11.56 50.28 -43.35
N VAL A 529 12.49 50.40 -42.39
CA VAL A 529 13.91 50.59 -42.68
C VAL A 529 14.47 49.40 -43.45
N THR A 530 14.15 48.16 -43.06
CA THR A 530 14.69 46.97 -43.71
C THR A 530 14.06 46.69 -45.08
N THR A 531 12.75 46.90 -45.23
CA THR A 531 12.03 46.72 -46.50
C THR A 531 12.39 47.76 -47.55
N SER A 532 12.80 48.97 -47.14
CA SER A 532 13.40 49.96 -48.06
C SER A 532 14.69 49.45 -48.72
N LYS A 533 15.42 48.55 -48.06
CA LYS A 533 16.64 47.92 -48.60
C LYS A 533 16.29 46.74 -49.51
N LYS A 534 15.31 45.92 -49.13
CA LYS A 534 14.83 44.78 -49.95
C LYS A 534 13.42 44.36 -49.53
N GLU A 535 12.51 44.22 -50.50
CA GLU A 535 11.07 44.00 -50.26
C GLU A 535 10.72 42.76 -49.42
N ASN A 536 11.60 41.74 -49.36
CA ASN A 536 11.38 40.51 -48.60
C ASN A 536 11.95 40.55 -47.17
N LEU A 537 12.53 41.68 -46.74
CA LEU A 537 13.00 41.90 -45.37
C LEU A 537 11.86 42.40 -44.45
N ILE A 538 10.73 41.69 -44.50
CA ILE A 538 9.55 41.90 -43.67
C ILE A 538 9.72 41.30 -42.27
N LEU A 539 8.89 41.71 -41.32
CA LEU A 539 8.77 41.05 -40.01
C LEU A 539 8.18 39.64 -40.24
N ASN A 540 8.85 38.62 -39.70
CA ASN A 540 8.39 37.24 -39.80
C ASN A 540 7.48 36.84 -38.63
N VAL A 541 6.97 35.60 -38.68
CA VAL A 541 5.91 35.06 -37.80
C VAL A 541 6.26 35.06 -36.33
#